data_AF-A0A8K0KAA2-F1
#
_entry.id   AF-A0A8K0KAA2-F1
#
_cell.length_a   1.000
_cell.length_b   1.000
_cell.length_c   1.000
_cell.angle_alpha   90.00
_cell.angle_beta   90.00
_cell.angle_gamma   90.00
#
_symmetry.space_group_name_H-M   'P 1'
#
loop_
_entity.id
_entity.type
_entity.pdbx_description
1 polymer ?
#
loop_
_entity_poly.entity_id
_entity_poly.type
_entity_poly.pdbx_seq_one_letter_code
_entity_poly.pdbx_strand_id
1 'polypeptide(L)'
;MQIPPRIVSDRWIGAETQLPVSFRHLILPEKNLPPTELLDLQPLPVTALRNNAFETLYSDKFPQFNPIQTQVFNAVYNSDDNIFIGAPTGSGKTTIAEFAVLRLLSQNPEGRCVYLVPREAPAELVYTDWHQKFGLALGKKVVLLTGETGTDLKPVRVSNLELRIPSEFHKIHVVEARFYYA
;
A
#
# COMPACT_ATOMS: atom_id res chain seq x y z
N MET A 1 -34.91 19.99 5.29
CA MET A 1 -33.87 20.52 6.19
C MET A 1 -33.10 21.61 5.46
N GLN A 2 -32.81 22.74 6.10
CA GLN A 2 -31.99 23.82 5.55
C GLN A 2 -31.01 24.26 6.63
N ILE A 3 -29.76 24.52 6.26
CA ILE A 3 -28.80 25.18 7.15
C ILE A 3 -28.66 26.61 6.64
N PRO A 4 -28.86 27.63 7.48
CA PRO A 4 -28.74 29.02 7.05
C PRO A 4 -27.40 29.62 7.51
N PRO A 5 -26.29 29.36 6.80
CA PRO A 5 -25.00 29.98 7.10
C PRO A 5 -25.14 31.50 7.05
N ARG A 6 -24.56 32.16 8.06
CA ARG A 6 -24.52 33.60 8.19
C ARG A 6 -23.07 34.05 8.03
N ILE A 7 -22.83 34.95 7.11
CA ILE A 7 -21.54 35.62 6.93
C ILE A 7 -21.69 37.02 7.50
N VAL A 8 -20.83 37.39 8.45
CA VAL A 8 -20.85 38.68 9.12
C VAL A 8 -19.48 39.32 8.95
N SER A 9 -19.42 40.61 8.63
CA SER A 9 -18.16 41.35 8.61
C SER A 9 -17.62 41.53 10.03
N ASP A 10 -16.32 41.34 10.17
CA ASP A 10 -15.55 41.61 11.39
C ASP A 10 -15.34 43.12 11.65
N ARG A 11 -15.52 43.97 10.62
CA ARG A 11 -15.20 45.40 10.66
C ARG A 11 -16.40 46.31 10.50
N TRP A 12 -17.43 45.89 9.76
CA TRP A 12 -18.55 46.73 9.40
C TRP A 12 -19.80 46.32 10.17
N ILE A 13 -20.25 47.21 11.06
CA ILE A 13 -21.47 47.01 11.85
C ILE A 13 -22.67 46.94 10.89
N GLY A 14 -23.47 45.88 11.00
CA GLY A 14 -24.65 45.65 10.17
C GLY A 14 -24.36 45.03 8.80
N ALA A 15 -23.10 44.80 8.44
CA ALA A 15 -22.75 44.06 7.23
C ALA A 15 -22.84 42.55 7.48
N GLU A 16 -24.03 42.00 7.29
CA GLU A 16 -24.28 40.56 7.35
C GLU A 16 -25.13 40.08 6.18
N THR A 17 -24.92 38.83 5.81
CA THR A 17 -25.74 38.15 4.82
C THR A 17 -26.02 36.73 5.28
N GLN A 18 -27.24 36.25 5.00
CA GLN A 18 -27.67 34.91 5.31
C GLN A 18 -28.23 34.27 4.04
N LEU A 19 -27.61 33.17 3.62
CA LEU A 19 -28.05 32.43 2.43
C LEU A 19 -28.44 31.00 2.83
N PRO A 20 -29.74 30.69 2.95
CA PRO A 20 -30.20 29.35 3.29
C PRO A 20 -29.76 28.31 2.25
N VAL A 21 -28.97 27.31 2.69
CA VAL A 21 -28.60 26.17 1.86
C VAL A 21 -29.67 25.10 2.00
N SER A 22 -30.40 24.88 0.91
CA SER A 22 -31.49 23.90 0.86
C SER A 22 -31.00 22.51 0.49
N PHE A 23 -31.28 21.52 1.34
CA PHE A 23 -30.97 20.11 1.07
C PHE A 23 -32.10 19.36 0.36
N ARG A 24 -33.11 20.05 -0.19
CA ARG A 24 -34.25 19.41 -0.86
C ARG A 24 -33.85 18.52 -2.04
N HIS A 25 -32.75 18.85 -2.70
CA HIS A 25 -32.18 18.09 -3.82
C HIS A 25 -30.82 17.48 -3.48
N LEU A 26 -30.44 17.43 -2.20
CA LEU A 26 -29.20 16.78 -1.78
C LEU A 26 -29.38 15.27 -1.85
N ILE A 27 -28.61 14.64 -2.73
CA ILE A 27 -28.45 13.19 -2.74
C ILE A 27 -27.33 12.88 -1.73
N LEU A 28 -27.69 12.23 -0.63
CA LEU A 28 -26.72 11.74 0.32
C LEU A 28 -25.96 10.56 -0.30
N PRO A 29 -24.64 10.45 -0.09
CA PRO A 29 -23.93 9.23 -0.44
C PRO A 29 -24.50 8.06 0.36
N GLU A 30 -24.35 6.86 -0.19
CA GLU A 30 -24.67 5.66 0.55
C GLU A 30 -23.81 5.57 1.81
N LYS A 31 -24.36 5.00 2.88
CA LYS A 31 -23.57 4.73 4.07
C LYS A 31 -22.48 3.73 3.73
N ASN A 32 -21.25 4.04 4.12
CA ASN A 32 -20.13 3.11 3.98
C ASN A 32 -20.48 1.80 4.69
N LEU A 33 -20.13 0.68 4.05
CA LEU A 33 -20.23 -0.63 4.66
C LEU A 33 -19.33 -0.69 5.90
N PRO A 34 -19.71 -1.47 6.93
CA PRO A 34 -18.85 -1.67 8.09
C PRO A 34 -17.51 -2.28 7.66
N PRO A 35 -16.40 -1.91 8.32
CA PRO A 35 -15.10 -2.51 8.03
C PRO A 35 -15.11 -4.00 8.38
N THR A 36 -14.28 -4.77 7.70
CA THR A 36 -14.06 -6.19 8.02
C THR A 36 -13.55 -6.33 9.45
N GLU A 37 -14.19 -7.22 10.22
CA GLU A 37 -13.76 -7.49 11.59
C GLU A 37 -12.39 -8.15 11.62
N LEU A 38 -11.60 -7.77 12.62
CA LEU A 38 -10.33 -8.42 12.92
C LEU A 38 -10.62 -9.70 13.70
N LEU A 39 -10.29 -10.84 13.12
CA LEU A 39 -10.52 -12.13 13.72
C LEU A 39 -9.45 -12.41 14.79
N ASP A 40 -9.85 -13.02 15.90
CA ASP A 40 -8.93 -13.47 16.95
C ASP A 40 -8.24 -14.78 16.54
N LEU A 41 -7.32 -14.65 15.58
CA LEU A 41 -6.53 -15.76 15.06
C LEU A 41 -5.27 -15.98 15.90
N GLN A 42 -4.81 -17.23 15.95
CA GLN A 42 -3.51 -17.51 16.52
C GLN A 42 -2.41 -16.78 15.72
N PRO A 43 -1.52 -16.02 16.38
CA PRO A 43 -0.45 -15.32 15.69
C PRO A 43 0.37 -16.26 14.81
N LEU A 44 0.56 -15.87 13.55
CA LEU A 44 1.25 -16.71 12.58
C LEU A 44 2.77 -16.63 12.81
N PRO A 45 3.47 -17.75 13.03
CA PRO A 45 4.92 -17.74 13.15
C PRO A 45 5.58 -17.48 11.78
N VAL A 46 6.81 -16.94 11.79
CA VAL A 46 7.57 -16.70 10.55
C VAL A 46 7.80 -17.97 9.73
N THR A 47 7.83 -19.14 10.39
CA THR A 47 7.96 -20.47 9.78
C THR A 47 6.79 -20.84 8.84
N ALA A 48 5.69 -20.08 8.87
CA ALA A 48 4.59 -20.23 7.93
C ALA A 48 4.98 -19.92 6.47
N LEU A 49 6.10 -19.22 6.24
CA LEU A 49 6.65 -18.96 4.90
C LEU A 49 7.19 -20.22 4.21
N ARG A 50 7.46 -21.30 4.95
CA ARG A 50 7.92 -22.61 4.42
C ARG A 50 9.17 -22.52 3.53
N ASN A 51 10.02 -21.54 3.78
CA ASN A 51 11.25 -21.32 3.03
C ASN A 51 12.27 -20.66 3.94
N ASN A 52 13.35 -21.39 4.23
CA ASN A 52 14.39 -20.95 5.15
C ASN A 52 15.02 -19.59 4.74
N ALA A 53 15.18 -19.34 3.44
CA ALA A 53 15.71 -18.08 2.94
C ALA A 53 14.75 -16.90 3.22
N PHE A 54 13.44 -17.14 3.18
CA PHE A 54 12.42 -16.12 3.48
C PHE A 54 12.25 -15.92 4.99
N GLU A 55 12.31 -17.01 5.76
CA GLU A 55 12.21 -16.98 7.22
C GLU A 55 13.35 -16.16 7.84
N THR A 56 14.58 -16.32 7.31
CA THR A 56 15.76 -15.57 7.76
C THR A 56 15.60 -14.05 7.59
N LEU A 57 14.76 -13.57 6.66
CA LEU A 57 14.53 -12.14 6.47
C LEU A 57 13.74 -11.50 7.61
N TYR A 58 12.97 -12.30 8.35
CA TYR A 58 12.04 -11.83 9.39
C TYR A 58 12.41 -12.33 10.79
N SER A 59 13.10 -13.46 10.91
CA SER A 59 13.47 -14.10 12.18
C SER A 59 14.15 -13.15 13.17
N ASP A 60 14.99 -12.25 12.66
CA ASP A 60 15.76 -11.31 13.49
C ASP A 60 14.94 -10.11 13.96
N LYS A 61 13.81 -9.82 13.29
CA LYS A 61 12.95 -8.66 13.59
C LYS A 61 11.82 -9.03 14.55
N PHE A 62 11.15 -10.14 14.29
CA PHE A 62 10.02 -10.59 15.11
C PHE A 62 9.76 -12.09 14.93
N PRO A 63 9.32 -12.80 15.99
CA PRO A 63 9.06 -14.24 15.92
C PRO A 63 7.71 -14.59 15.25
N GLN A 64 6.76 -13.65 15.26
CA GLN A 64 5.38 -13.86 14.79
C GLN A 64 4.83 -12.60 14.13
N PHE A 65 3.97 -12.79 13.13
CA PHE A 65 3.27 -11.72 12.42
C PHE A 65 2.15 -11.12 13.28
N ASN A 66 1.80 -9.86 13.00
CA ASN A 66 0.71 -9.19 13.70
C ASN A 66 -0.67 -9.78 13.27
N PRO A 67 -1.76 -9.46 13.99
CA PRO A 67 -3.09 -10.02 13.67
C PRO A 67 -3.58 -9.71 12.25
N ILE A 68 -3.31 -8.49 11.75
CA ILE A 68 -3.72 -8.08 10.39
C ILE A 68 -2.96 -8.89 9.34
N GLN A 69 -1.63 -9.00 9.49
CA GLN A 69 -0.76 -9.80 8.65
C GLN A 69 -1.16 -11.29 8.68
N THR A 70 -1.50 -11.81 9.86
CA THR A 70 -1.98 -13.19 10.04
C THR A 70 -3.28 -13.43 9.29
N GLN A 71 -4.27 -12.54 9.43
CA GLN A 71 -5.57 -12.67 8.77
C GLN A 71 -5.47 -12.62 7.24
N VAL A 72 -4.60 -11.76 6.69
CA VAL A 72 -4.44 -11.63 5.23
C VAL A 72 -3.45 -12.62 4.63
N PHE A 73 -2.62 -13.29 5.44
CA PHE A 73 -1.54 -14.14 4.95
C PHE A 73 -2.03 -15.21 3.97
N ASN A 74 -3.10 -15.93 4.29
CA ASN A 74 -3.60 -17.00 3.43
C ASN A 74 -4.08 -16.46 2.07
N ALA A 75 -4.75 -15.31 2.06
CA ALA A 75 -5.20 -14.69 0.82
C ALA A 75 -4.00 -14.25 -0.04
N VAL A 76 -3.00 -13.59 0.57
CA VAL A 76 -1.88 -12.99 -0.18
C VAL A 76 -0.81 -14.01 -0.58
N TYR A 77 -0.54 -15.00 0.27
CA TYR A 77 0.56 -15.94 0.09
C TYR A 77 0.13 -17.26 -0.58
N ASN A 78 -1.14 -17.67 -0.42
CA ASN A 78 -1.64 -18.94 -0.96
C ASN A 78 -2.70 -18.77 -2.06
N SER A 79 -3.11 -17.54 -2.40
CA SER A 79 -3.96 -17.25 -3.57
C SER A 79 -3.25 -16.32 -4.56
N ASP A 80 -3.76 -16.30 -5.79
CA ASP A 80 -3.33 -15.39 -6.86
C ASP A 80 -4.42 -14.31 -7.14
N ASP A 81 -5.41 -14.17 -6.26
CA ASP A 81 -6.48 -13.20 -6.37
C ASP A 81 -6.01 -11.76 -6.12
N ASN A 82 -6.70 -10.78 -6.71
CA ASN A 82 -6.49 -9.37 -6.41
C ASN A 82 -7.04 -9.04 -5.02
N ILE A 83 -6.22 -8.41 -4.17
CA ILE A 83 -6.55 -8.14 -2.77
C ILE A 83 -6.44 -6.66 -2.47
N PHE A 84 -7.43 -6.13 -1.74
CA PHE A 84 -7.42 -4.78 -1.18
C PHE A 84 -7.23 -4.84 0.33
N ILE A 85 -6.30 -4.04 0.86
CA ILE A 85 -6.02 -3.97 2.30
C ILE A 85 -6.10 -2.52 2.76
N GLY A 86 -7.19 -2.18 3.44
CA GLY A 86 -7.35 -0.94 4.18
C GLY A 86 -6.97 -1.14 5.63
N ALA A 87 -5.82 -0.59 6.05
CA ALA A 87 -5.43 -0.56 7.46
C ALA A 87 -4.70 0.74 7.80
N PRO A 88 -4.70 1.19 9.07
CA PRO A 88 -3.98 2.38 9.50
C PRO A 88 -2.46 2.33 9.23
N THR A 89 -1.81 3.49 9.24
CA THR A 89 -0.34 3.59 9.17
C THR A 89 0.28 2.92 10.40
N GLY A 90 1.35 2.16 10.21
CA GLY A 90 1.97 1.36 11.29
C GLY A 90 1.44 -0.08 11.41
N SER A 91 0.35 -0.45 10.73
CA SER A 91 -0.19 -1.83 10.75
C SER A 91 0.63 -2.87 9.98
N GLY A 92 1.81 -2.52 9.46
CA GLY A 92 2.69 -3.45 8.75
C GLY A 92 2.24 -3.81 7.34
N LYS A 93 1.54 -2.90 6.64
CA LYS A 93 1.07 -3.09 5.26
C LYS A 93 2.20 -3.39 4.26
N THR A 94 3.38 -2.81 4.48
CA THR A 94 4.57 -3.07 3.65
C THR A 94 4.98 -4.55 3.71
N THR A 95 4.94 -5.17 4.89
CA THR A 95 5.20 -6.60 5.05
C THR A 95 4.17 -7.46 4.32
N ILE A 96 2.92 -6.99 4.24
CA ILE A 96 1.90 -7.71 3.48
C ILE A 96 2.18 -7.64 1.98
N ALA A 97 2.65 -6.49 1.47
CA ALA A 97 3.13 -6.39 0.09
C ALA A 97 4.33 -7.31 -0.17
N GLU A 98 5.23 -7.47 0.81
CA GLU A 98 6.34 -8.40 0.72
C GLU A 98 5.87 -9.86 0.61
N PHE A 99 4.77 -10.27 1.25
CA PHE A 99 4.21 -11.61 1.06
C PHE A 99 3.85 -11.89 -0.41
N ALA A 100 3.24 -10.91 -1.09
CA ALA A 100 2.91 -11.04 -2.51
C ALA A 100 4.17 -11.17 -3.38
N VAL A 101 5.23 -10.40 -3.04
CA VAL A 101 6.53 -10.50 -3.72
C VAL A 101 7.18 -11.87 -3.49
N LEU A 102 7.21 -12.35 -2.25
CA LEU A 102 7.80 -13.65 -1.90
C LEU A 102 7.06 -14.79 -2.60
N ARG A 103 5.73 -14.70 -2.68
CA ARG A 103 4.88 -15.63 -3.43
C ARG A 103 5.26 -15.64 -4.91
N LEU A 104 5.35 -14.46 -5.54
CA LEU A 104 5.78 -14.33 -6.94
C LEU A 104 7.15 -14.97 -7.18
N LEU A 105 8.13 -14.67 -6.33
CA LEU A 105 9.49 -15.21 -6.44
C LEU A 105 9.55 -16.72 -6.21
N SER A 106 8.65 -17.26 -5.38
CA SER A 106 8.53 -18.70 -5.16
C SER A 106 7.94 -19.45 -6.35
N GLN A 107 7.01 -18.83 -7.10
CA GLN A 107 6.44 -19.43 -8.31
C GLN A 107 7.36 -19.25 -9.52
N ASN A 108 7.90 -18.05 -9.68
CA ASN A 108 8.73 -17.67 -10.81
C ASN A 108 9.93 -16.86 -10.28
N PRO A 109 11.13 -17.48 -10.22
CA PRO A 109 12.34 -16.79 -9.79
C PRO A 109 12.69 -15.56 -10.63
N GLU A 110 12.27 -15.52 -11.89
CA GLU A 110 12.45 -14.41 -12.84
C GLU A 110 11.21 -13.50 -12.93
N GLY A 111 10.25 -13.70 -12.03
CA GLY A 111 9.06 -12.87 -11.90
C GLY A 111 9.43 -11.41 -11.67
N ARG A 112 8.59 -10.52 -12.20
CA ARG A 112 8.76 -9.07 -12.08
C ARG A 112 7.60 -8.46 -11.30
N CYS A 113 7.91 -7.60 -10.36
CA CYS A 113 6.94 -6.87 -9.56
C CYS A 113 7.20 -5.37 -9.65
N VAL A 114 6.11 -4.59 -9.76
CA VAL A 114 6.15 -3.13 -9.68
C VAL A 114 5.41 -2.71 -8.41
N TYR A 115 6.10 -2.00 -7.53
CA TYR A 115 5.55 -1.43 -6.31
C TYR A 115 5.41 0.08 -6.44
N LEU A 116 4.17 0.57 -6.34
CA LEU A 116 3.85 1.97 -6.55
C LEU A 116 3.71 2.71 -5.23
N VAL A 117 4.38 3.86 -5.11
CA VAL A 117 4.35 4.69 -3.89
C VAL A 117 4.02 6.13 -4.25
N PRO A 118 3.04 6.77 -3.60
CA PRO A 118 2.54 8.09 -4.03
C PRO A 118 3.52 9.25 -3.87
N ARG A 119 4.64 9.06 -3.14
CA ARG A 119 5.64 10.10 -2.86
C ARG A 119 7.05 9.49 -2.83
N GLU A 120 8.05 10.32 -3.06
CA GLU A 120 9.46 9.92 -3.13
C GLU A 120 10.04 9.48 -1.78
N ALA A 121 9.86 10.28 -0.72
CA ALA A 121 10.37 9.94 0.61
C ALA A 121 10.00 8.51 1.10
N PRO A 122 8.72 8.06 1.04
CA PRO A 122 8.41 6.67 1.37
C PRO A 122 8.92 5.65 0.34
N ALA A 123 9.14 6.03 -0.92
CA ALA A 123 9.71 5.15 -1.93
C ALA A 123 11.19 4.82 -1.62
N GLU A 124 11.98 5.81 -1.21
CA GLU A 124 13.38 5.62 -0.81
C GLU A 124 13.52 4.73 0.43
N LEU A 125 12.63 4.90 1.42
CA LEU A 125 12.59 4.06 2.62
C LEU A 125 12.30 2.60 2.27
N VAL A 126 11.29 2.35 1.44
CA VAL A 126 10.96 0.98 1.00
C VAL A 126 12.07 0.42 0.12
N TYR A 127 12.65 1.21 -0.79
CA TYR A 127 13.76 0.78 -1.62
C TYR A 127 14.95 0.33 -0.77
N THR A 128 15.32 1.09 0.25
CA THR A 128 16.46 0.74 1.12
C THR A 128 16.20 -0.57 1.87
N ASP A 129 15.01 -0.75 2.45
CA ASP A 129 14.66 -2.01 3.15
C ASP A 129 14.59 -3.20 2.17
N TRP A 130 14.02 -3.00 0.99
CA TRP A 130 13.89 -4.04 -0.03
C TRP A 130 15.22 -4.38 -0.71
N HIS A 131 16.12 -3.41 -0.88
CA HIS A 131 17.46 -3.65 -1.39
C HIS A 131 18.28 -4.50 -0.41
N GLN A 132 18.13 -4.29 0.90
CA GLN A 132 18.76 -5.14 1.90
C GLN A 132 18.14 -6.56 1.90
N LYS A 133 16.80 -6.67 1.93
CA LYS A 133 16.11 -7.97 1.99
C LYS A 133 16.19 -8.76 0.69
N PHE A 134 15.66 -8.22 -0.41
CA PHE A 134 15.59 -8.95 -1.68
C PHE A 134 16.90 -8.86 -2.46
N GLY A 135 17.60 -7.73 -2.37
CA GLY A 135 18.88 -7.53 -3.04
C GLY A 135 20.00 -8.38 -2.47
N LEU A 136 20.39 -8.10 -1.23
CA LEU A 136 21.55 -8.74 -0.62
C LEU A 136 21.27 -10.17 -0.15
N ALA A 137 20.13 -10.42 0.50
CA ALA A 137 19.85 -11.74 1.06
C ALA A 137 19.27 -12.75 0.04
N LEU A 138 18.53 -12.30 -0.98
CA LEU A 138 17.96 -13.18 -2.02
C LEU A 138 18.63 -13.04 -3.40
N GLY A 139 19.60 -12.13 -3.56
CA GLY A 139 20.31 -11.93 -4.82
C GLY A 139 19.44 -11.36 -5.95
N LYS A 140 18.32 -10.71 -5.63
CA LYS A 140 17.37 -10.18 -6.63
C LYS A 140 17.67 -8.75 -6.99
N LYS A 141 17.46 -8.38 -8.26
CA LYS A 141 17.73 -7.00 -8.69
C LYS A 141 16.54 -6.10 -8.34
N VAL A 142 16.74 -5.23 -7.34
CA VAL A 142 15.80 -4.20 -6.88
C VAL A 142 16.23 -2.84 -7.44
N VAL A 143 15.32 -2.12 -8.07
CA VAL A 143 15.57 -0.81 -8.71
C VAL A 143 14.53 0.20 -8.25
N LEU A 144 14.98 1.43 -7.94
CA LEU A 144 14.12 2.60 -7.76
C LEU A 144 14.12 3.40 -9.08
N LEU A 145 12.94 3.63 -9.64
CA LEU A 145 12.76 4.39 -10.88
C LEU A 145 12.42 5.84 -10.52
N THR A 146 13.19 6.78 -11.06
CA THR A 146 13.09 8.23 -10.78
C THR A 146 12.47 9.02 -11.95
N GLY A 147 12.01 8.33 -13.00
CA GLY A 147 11.28 8.94 -14.12
C GLY A 147 12.13 9.46 -15.25
N GLU A 148 13.45 9.33 -15.15
CA GLU A 148 14.37 9.71 -16.22
C GLU A 148 14.45 8.60 -17.28
N THR A 149 13.69 8.79 -18.37
CA THR A 149 13.57 7.85 -19.50
C THR A 149 14.91 7.30 -20.03
N GLY A 150 16.00 8.06 -19.91
CA GLY A 150 17.34 7.65 -20.38
C GLY A 150 18.07 6.66 -19.47
N THR A 151 17.87 6.76 -18.16
CA THR A 151 18.53 5.94 -17.12
C THR A 151 17.70 4.72 -16.74
N ASP A 152 16.38 4.76 -16.91
CA ASP A 152 15.43 3.72 -16.49
C ASP A 152 15.31 2.52 -17.45
N LEU A 153 15.57 2.69 -18.75
CA LEU A 153 15.33 1.62 -19.76
C LEU A 153 16.25 0.40 -19.65
N LYS A 154 17.51 0.62 -19.25
CA LYS A 154 18.51 -0.46 -19.08
C LYS A 154 18.27 -1.30 -17.82
N PRO A 155 18.00 -0.72 -16.63
CA PRO A 155 17.75 -1.50 -15.43
C PRO A 155 16.44 -2.28 -15.47
N VAL A 156 15.35 -1.72 -16.04
CA VAL A 156 14.01 -2.35 -16.15
C VAL A 156 14.03 -3.71 -16.87
N ARG A 157 14.93 -3.89 -17.85
CA ARG A 157 15.01 -5.16 -18.60
C ARG A 157 15.52 -6.33 -17.77
N VAL A 158 16.18 -6.07 -16.65
CA VAL A 158 16.94 -7.05 -15.86
C VAL A 158 16.45 -7.10 -14.40
N SER A 159 15.57 -6.18 -13.97
CA SER A 159 15.04 -6.14 -12.60
C SER A 159 13.98 -7.20 -12.35
N ASN A 160 13.99 -7.72 -11.12
CA ASN A 160 12.89 -8.53 -10.57
C ASN A 160 11.92 -7.65 -9.77
N LEU A 161 12.40 -6.56 -9.17
CA LEU A 161 11.60 -5.63 -8.40
C LEU A 161 11.85 -4.19 -8.84
N GLU A 162 10.77 -3.46 -9.07
CA GLU A 162 10.76 -2.06 -9.50
C GLU A 162 9.90 -1.23 -8.55
N LEU A 163 10.51 -0.25 -7.89
CA LEU A 163 9.80 0.76 -7.09
C LEU A 163 9.60 2.02 -7.92
N ARG A 164 8.38 2.56 -7.95
CA ARG A 164 8.07 3.73 -8.78
C ARG A 164 7.04 4.67 -8.18
N ILE A 165 7.09 5.94 -8.59
CA ILE A 165 6.18 7.01 -8.13
C ILE A 165 5.11 7.30 -9.23
N PRO A 166 3.80 7.35 -8.89
CA PRO A 166 2.70 7.51 -9.85
C PRO A 166 2.69 8.77 -10.72
N SER A 167 3.42 9.84 -10.37
CA SER A 167 3.54 11.05 -11.21
C SER A 167 4.09 10.78 -12.62
N GLU A 168 4.53 9.55 -12.86
CA GLU A 168 5.21 9.11 -14.07
C GLU A 168 4.48 7.97 -14.81
N PHE A 169 3.28 7.57 -14.37
CA PHE A 169 2.62 6.37 -14.90
C PHE A 169 1.46 6.70 -15.86
N HIS A 170 1.64 6.38 -17.15
CA HIS A 170 0.54 6.33 -18.13
C HIS A 170 0.23 4.92 -18.67
N LYS A 171 1.09 3.90 -18.50
CA LYS A 171 0.81 2.54 -19.00
C LYS A 171 1.60 1.49 -18.21
N ILE A 172 0.92 0.41 -17.80
CA ILE A 172 1.38 -0.97 -17.49
C ILE A 172 0.65 -1.53 -16.25
N HIS A 173 0.34 -2.83 -16.31
CA HIS A 173 -0.46 -3.60 -15.37
C HIS A 173 0.11 -3.59 -13.94
N VAL A 174 -0.77 -3.25 -12.99
CA VAL A 174 -0.46 -2.93 -11.60
C VAL A 174 -0.94 -4.07 -10.70
N VAL A 175 -0.11 -4.51 -9.75
CA VAL A 175 -0.61 -5.17 -8.52
C VAL A 175 -1.17 -4.04 -7.66
N GLU A 176 -2.48 -3.85 -7.75
CA GLU A 176 -3.17 -2.66 -7.25
C GLU A 176 -3.35 -2.71 -5.72
N ALA A 177 -2.31 -2.31 -4.97
CA ALA A 177 -2.48 -1.88 -3.60
C ALA A 177 -2.85 -0.39 -3.60
N ARG A 178 -4.11 -0.06 -3.94
CA ARG A 178 -4.61 1.31 -3.77
C ARG A 178 -4.79 1.59 -2.28
N PHE A 179 -3.94 2.44 -1.70
CA PHE A 179 -4.15 2.97 -0.36
C PHE A 179 -5.08 4.18 -0.43
N TYR A 180 -6.34 4.02 -0.03
CA TYR A 180 -7.19 5.15 0.33
C TYR A 180 -7.27 5.25 1.85
N TYR A 181 -6.96 6.43 2.37
CA TYR A 181 -7.23 6.80 3.76
C TYR A 181 -8.74 6.98 3.92
N ALA A 182 -9.31 6.40 4.98
CA ALA A 182 -10.56 6.83 5.59
C ALA A 182 -10.25 7.18 7.04
#